data_AF-A0AAJ0MFE7-F1
#
_entry.id   AF-A0AAJ0MFE7-F1
#
_cell.length_a   1.000
_cell.length_b   1.000
_cell.length_c   1.000
_cell.angle_alpha   90.00
_cell.angle_beta   90.00
_cell.angle_gamma   90.00
#
_symmetry.space_group_name_H-M   'P 1'
#
loop_
_entity.id
_entity.type
_entity.pdbx_description
1 polymer ?
#
loop_
_entity_poly.entity_id
_entity_poly.type
_entity_poly.pdbx_seq_one_letter_code
_entity_poly.pdbx_strand_id
1 'polypeptide(L)'
;VSVFHQIHCLNMIRRSLSASVANPTEFHYLIPQLYRHWDHCFDYVRQALMCAADVTLENLETRADGKTLLASVDGWGTTHMCRDYQGVVEWAAAHRATDDGGID
;
A
#
# COMPACT_ATOMS: atom_id res chain seq x y z
N VAL A 1 4.07 3.82 -8.58
CA VAL A 1 3.92 4.97 -7.66
C VAL A 1 3.80 4.42 -6.25
N SER A 2 4.63 4.87 -5.32
CA SER A 2 4.82 4.27 -4.00
C SER A 2 3.55 4.15 -3.16
N VAL A 3 2.66 5.16 -3.16
CA VAL A 3 1.41 5.11 -2.37
C VAL A 3 0.56 3.87 -2.67
N PHE A 4 0.48 3.46 -3.95
CA PHE A 4 -0.28 2.28 -4.34
C PHE A 4 0.38 0.98 -3.87
N HIS A 5 1.71 0.92 -3.94
CA HIS A 5 2.45 -0.24 -3.45
C HIS A 5 2.38 -0.35 -1.92
N GLN A 6 2.48 0.77 -1.20
CA GLN A 6 2.30 0.83 0.26
C GLN A 6 0.92 0.32 0.69
N ILE A 7 -0.15 0.76 0.03
CA ILE A 7 -1.52 0.29 0.32
C ILE A 7 -1.69 -1.20 -0.03
N HIS A 8 -1.11 -1.67 -1.14
CA HIS A 8 -1.09 -3.08 -1.51
C HIS A 8 -0.43 -3.95 -0.43
N CYS A 9 0.76 -3.56 0.03
CA CYS A 9 1.49 -4.24 1.10
C CYS A 9 0.71 -4.26 2.40
N LEU A 10 0.09 -3.13 2.80
CA LEU A 10 -0.75 -3.03 3.99
C LEU A 10 -1.92 -4.03 3.94
N ASN A 11 -2.59 -4.16 2.78
CA ASN A 11 -3.67 -5.12 2.60
C ASN A 11 -3.19 -6.59 2.61
N MET A 12 -2.01 -6.87 2.07
CA MET A 12 -1.40 -8.21 2.13
C MET A 12 -1.11 -8.65 3.58
N ILE A 13 -0.65 -7.73 4.42
CA ILE A 13 -0.46 -7.97 5.86
C ILE A 13 -1.81 -8.23 6.53
N ARG A 14 -2.82 -7.38 6.28
CA ARG A 14 -4.19 -7.56 6.83
C ARG A 14 -4.72 -8.96 6.53
N ARG A 15 -4.66 -9.39 5.27
CA ARG A 15 -5.17 -10.72 4.84
C ARG A 15 -4.40 -11.87 5.46
N SER A 16 -3.07 -11.76 5.53
CA SER A 16 -2.21 -12.79 6.17
C SER A 16 -2.52 -12.94 7.65
N LEU A 17 -2.72 -11.81 8.34
CA LEU A 17 -3.05 -11.78 9.76
C LEU A 17 -4.48 -12.31 10.02
N SER A 18 -5.47 -11.93 9.21
CA SER A 18 -6.82 -12.52 9.31
C SER A 18 -6.81 -14.03 9.07
N ALA A 19 -6.00 -14.51 8.13
CA ALA A 19 -5.86 -15.95 7.86
C ALA A 19 -5.20 -16.70 9.02
N SER A 20 -4.21 -16.11 9.70
CA SER A 20 -3.50 -16.77 10.81
C SER A 20 -4.35 -16.96 12.06
N VAL A 21 -5.33 -16.09 12.29
CA VAL A 21 -6.26 -16.19 13.44
C VAL A 21 -7.57 -16.89 13.11
N ALA A 22 -7.76 -17.35 11.87
CA ALA A 22 -8.98 -18.05 11.45
C ALA A 22 -9.14 -19.44 12.11
N ASN A 23 -8.07 -20.02 12.67
CA ASN A 23 -8.09 -21.32 13.34
C ASN A 23 -7.58 -21.20 14.79
N PRO A 24 -8.43 -20.82 15.76
CA PRO A 24 -7.95 -20.12 16.95
C PRO A 24 -7.62 -21.07 18.12
N THR A 25 -6.84 -22.13 17.94
CA THR A 25 -6.61 -23.07 19.07
C THR A 25 -5.93 -22.45 20.29
N GLU A 26 -5.16 -21.36 20.14
CA GLU A 26 -4.44 -20.71 21.26
C GLU A 26 -4.93 -19.30 21.66
N PHE A 27 -5.78 -18.62 20.86
CA PHE A 27 -6.10 -17.20 21.09
C PHE A 27 -7.60 -16.82 20.99
N HIS A 28 -8.50 -17.80 21.11
CA HIS A 28 -9.97 -17.61 20.99
C HIS A 28 -10.55 -16.43 21.80
N TYR A 29 -10.01 -16.12 22.98
CA TYR A 29 -10.52 -15.07 23.87
C TYR A 29 -10.09 -13.65 23.46
N LEU A 30 -9.03 -13.50 22.66
CA LEU A 30 -8.54 -12.20 22.17
C LEU A 30 -9.23 -11.79 20.85
N ILE A 31 -9.78 -12.76 20.14
CA ILE A 31 -10.30 -12.66 18.77
C ILE A 31 -11.32 -11.51 18.55
N PRO A 32 -12.37 -11.31 19.38
CA PRO A 32 -13.38 -10.29 19.09
C PRO A 32 -12.86 -8.86 19.22
N GLN A 33 -11.97 -8.62 20.20
CA GLN A 33 -11.32 -7.33 20.41
C GLN A 33 -10.27 -7.09 19.32
N LEU A 34 -9.51 -8.14 18.95
CA LEU A 34 -8.51 -8.11 17.89
C LEU A 34 -9.12 -7.69 16.56
N TYR A 35 -10.19 -8.33 16.10
CA TYR A 35 -10.77 -8.03 14.78
C TYR A 35 -11.21 -6.57 14.66
N ARG A 36 -11.94 -6.05 15.66
CA ARG A 36 -12.41 -4.67 15.65
C ARG A 36 -11.26 -3.66 15.76
N HIS A 37 -10.22 -3.99 16.53
CA HIS A 37 -9.05 -3.13 16.65
C HIS A 37 -8.24 -3.12 15.35
N TRP A 38 -8.01 -4.29 14.77
CA TRP A 38 -7.28 -4.45 13.52
C TRP A 38 -7.93 -3.74 12.34
N ASP A 39 -9.23 -3.92 12.13
CA ASP A 39 -9.90 -3.33 10.97
C ASP A 39 -9.75 -1.80 10.96
N HIS A 40 -9.97 -1.12 12.09
CA HIS A 40 -9.79 0.32 12.13
C HIS A 40 -8.31 0.73 12.15
N CYS A 41 -7.39 -0.06 12.72
CA CYS A 41 -5.95 0.23 12.66
C CYS A 41 -5.45 0.20 11.21
N PHE A 42 -5.81 -0.83 10.45
CA PHE A 42 -5.46 -0.92 9.03
C PHE A 42 -6.08 0.22 8.23
N ASP A 43 -7.33 0.58 8.52
CA ASP A 43 -7.96 1.74 7.86
C ASP A 43 -7.29 3.07 8.26
N TYR A 44 -6.92 3.24 9.53
CA TYR A 44 -6.21 4.42 10.01
C TYR A 44 -4.84 4.60 9.33
N VAL A 45 -4.06 3.52 9.20
CA VAL A 45 -2.78 3.55 8.48
C VAL A 45 -3.00 3.79 6.98
N ARG A 46 -4.02 3.16 6.37
CA ARG A 46 -4.39 3.41 4.98
C ARG A 46 -4.70 4.89 4.74
N GLN A 47 -5.49 5.51 5.61
CA GLN A 47 -5.82 6.94 5.54
C GLN A 47 -4.55 7.80 5.69
N ALA A 48 -3.62 7.44 6.58
CA ALA A 48 -2.34 8.15 6.72
C ALA A 48 -1.48 8.04 5.45
N LEU A 49 -1.40 6.87 4.82
CA LEU A 49 -0.69 6.66 3.55
C LEU A 49 -1.31 7.47 2.42
N MET A 50 -2.64 7.55 2.35
CA MET A 50 -3.33 8.40 1.37
C MET A 50 -3.11 9.89 1.65
N CYS A 51 -3.14 10.30 2.92
CA CYS A 51 -2.92 11.69 3.32
C CYS A 51 -1.50 12.17 2.96
N ALA A 52 -0.49 11.32 3.20
CA ALA A 52 0.91 11.60 2.88
C ALA A 52 1.31 11.20 1.45
N ALA A 53 0.33 10.83 0.59
CA ALA A 53 0.50 10.10 -0.66
C ALA A 53 1.86 10.24 -1.34
N ASP A 54 2.64 9.18 -1.20
CA ASP A 54 3.96 9.11 -1.79
C ASP A 54 3.88 8.88 -3.30
N VAL A 55 4.19 9.93 -4.05
CA VAL A 55 4.17 9.92 -5.53
C VAL A 55 5.44 9.37 -6.16
N THR A 56 6.37 8.89 -5.36
CA THR A 56 7.65 8.43 -5.88
C THR A 56 7.46 7.28 -6.85
N LEU A 57 8.20 7.34 -7.97
CA LEU A 57 8.29 6.22 -8.90
C LEU A 57 9.33 5.26 -8.36
N GLU A 58 8.86 4.11 -7.90
CA GLU A 58 9.74 3.05 -7.42
C GLU A 58 10.57 2.48 -8.55
N ASN A 59 11.82 2.18 -8.23
CA ASN A 59 12.72 1.52 -9.15
C ASN A 59 12.23 0.11 -9.44
N LEU A 60 12.41 -0.34 -10.68
CA LEU A 60 12.21 -1.73 -11.03
C LEU A 60 13.21 -2.62 -10.28
N GLU A 61 12.74 -3.76 -9.82
CA GLU A 61 13.57 -4.76 -9.17
C GLU A 61 14.70 -5.18 -10.12
N THR A 62 15.92 -5.22 -9.58
CA THR A 62 17.11 -5.67 -10.31
C THR A 62 17.58 -6.99 -9.73
N ARG A 63 17.66 -8.02 -10.58
CA ARG A 63 18.18 -9.33 -10.17
C ARG A 63 19.66 -9.27 -9.84
N ALA A 64 20.14 -10.29 -9.12
CA ALA A 64 21.55 -10.48 -8.80
C ALA A 64 22.46 -10.59 -10.05
N ASP A 65 21.92 -10.91 -11.22
CA ASP A 65 22.64 -10.94 -12.51
C ASP A 65 22.65 -9.57 -13.24
N GLY A 66 22.15 -8.52 -12.59
CA GLY A 66 22.10 -7.15 -13.11
C GLY A 66 20.95 -6.90 -14.08
N LYS A 67 20.06 -7.87 -14.34
CA LYS A 67 18.92 -7.68 -15.23
C LYS A 67 17.73 -7.10 -14.48
N THR A 68 17.14 -6.07 -15.07
CA THR A 68 15.88 -5.48 -14.58
C THR A 68 14.71 -6.42 -14.85
N LEU A 69 13.86 -6.61 -13.84
CA LEU A 69 12.60 -7.32 -13.98
C LEU A 69 11.50 -6.36 -14.41
N LEU A 70 11.09 -6.47 -15.67
CA LEU A 70 9.93 -5.75 -16.17
C LEU A 70 8.70 -6.22 -15.39
N ALA A 71 8.02 -5.27 -14.73
CA ALA A 71 6.84 -5.46 -13.87
C ALA A 71 7.07 -5.99 -12.43
N SER A 72 8.28 -5.88 -11.87
CA SER A 72 8.50 -6.08 -10.43
C SER A 72 9.12 -4.82 -9.80
N VAL A 73 8.64 -4.45 -8.61
CA VAL A 73 9.16 -3.35 -7.77
C VAL A 73 9.17 -3.82 -6.32
N ASP A 74 10.23 -3.52 -5.58
CA ASP A 74 10.39 -3.92 -4.18
C ASP A 74 10.44 -2.73 -3.20
N GLY A 75 10.46 -1.50 -3.72
CA GLY A 75 10.54 -0.26 -2.97
C GLY A 75 11.91 0.06 -2.36
N TRP A 76 12.89 -0.84 -2.41
CA TRP A 76 14.19 -0.64 -1.76
C TRP A 76 15.08 0.34 -2.53
N GLY A 77 15.82 1.17 -1.78
CA GLY A 77 16.73 2.18 -2.37
C GLY A 77 16.02 3.27 -3.17
N THR A 78 14.69 3.36 -3.07
CA THR A 78 13.90 4.41 -3.71
C THR A 78 13.94 5.67 -2.84
N THR A 79 14.33 6.81 -3.43
CA THR A 79 14.33 8.10 -2.73
C THR A 79 12.93 8.69 -2.73
N HIS A 80 12.27 8.67 -1.58
CA HIS A 80 10.91 9.19 -1.41
C HIS A 80 10.86 10.73 -1.38
N MET A 81 9.79 11.33 -1.91
CA MET A 81 9.56 12.77 -1.92
C MET A 81 8.24 13.13 -1.22
N CYS A 82 8.28 13.88 -0.12
CA CYS A 82 7.06 14.41 0.50
C CYS A 82 6.36 15.43 -0.42
N ARG A 83 5.04 15.30 -0.63
CA ARG A 83 4.26 16.22 -1.47
C ARG A 83 2.82 16.42 -0.96
N ASP A 84 2.20 17.48 -1.47
CA ASP A 84 0.79 17.81 -1.29
C ASP A 84 -0.09 16.84 -2.11
N TYR A 85 -0.79 15.94 -1.42
CA TYR A 85 -1.65 14.93 -2.04
C TYR A 85 -2.72 15.54 -2.96
N GLN A 86 -3.26 16.71 -2.59
CA GLN A 86 -4.34 17.31 -3.35
C GLN A 86 -3.84 17.84 -4.70
N GLY A 87 -2.65 18.46 -4.71
CA GLY A 87 -1.97 18.84 -5.95
C GLY A 87 -1.61 17.66 -6.85
N VAL A 88 -1.36 16.48 -6.28
CA VAL A 88 -1.09 15.25 -7.05
C VAL A 88 -2.36 14.75 -7.75
N VAL A 89 -3.46 14.69 -7.02
CA VAL A 89 -4.77 14.27 -7.55
C VAL A 89 -5.20 15.21 -8.67
N GLU A 90 -5.06 16.52 -8.49
CA GLU A 90 -5.39 17.53 -9.50
C GLU A 90 -4.51 17.38 -10.75
N TRP A 91 -3.19 17.20 -10.58
CA TRP A 91 -2.28 16.99 -11.71
C TRP A 91 -2.59 15.70 -12.46
N ALA A 92 -2.82 14.60 -11.75
CA ALA A 92 -3.13 13.30 -12.35
C ALA A 92 -4.46 13.33 -13.11
N ALA A 93 -5.49 13.98 -12.55
CA ALA A 93 -6.77 14.16 -13.22
C ALA A 93 -6.65 14.97 -14.51
N ALA A 94 -5.81 16.01 -14.52
CA ALA A 94 -5.56 16.84 -15.69
C ALA A 94 -4.72 16.14 -16.78
N HIS A 95 -3.91 15.14 -16.42
CA HIS A 95 -2.98 14.44 -17.33
C HIS A 95 -3.33 12.97 -17.54
N ARG A 96 -4.55 12.56 -17.19
CA ARG A 96 -5.01 11.18 -17.37
C ARG A 96 -5.03 10.81 -18.85
N ALA A 97 -4.55 9.62 -19.17
CA ALA A 97 -4.60 9.08 -20.52
C ALA A 97 -6.04 8.68 -20.91
N THR A 98 -6.87 8.33 -19.92
CA THR A 98 -8.22 7.79 -20.06
C THR A 98 -9.11 8.19 -18.87
N ASP A 99 -10.43 8.13 -19.08
CA ASP A 99 -11.46 8.53 -18.11
C ASP A 99 -12.08 7.34 -17.35
N ASP A 100 -11.42 6.18 -17.38
CA ASP A 100 -11.90 4.88 -16.90
C ASP A 100 -11.73 4.64 -15.39
N GLY A 101 -11.24 5.63 -14.64
CA GLY A 101 -11.09 5.61 -13.18
C GLY A 101 -9.66 5.37 -12.69
N GLY A 102 -9.47 5.24 -11.38
CA GLY A 102 -8.16 4.91 -10.76
C GLY A 102 -7.40 6.09 -10.15
N ILE A 103 -8.04 7.26 -10.06
CA ILE A 103 -7.54 8.43 -9.33
C ILE A 103 -8.32 8.62 -8.01
N ASP A 104 -9.41 7.87 -7.83
CA ASP A 104 -10.29 7.81 -6.66
C ASP A 104 -10.19 6.49 -5.87
#